data_AF-A0A5C9DW26-F1
#
_entry.id   AF-A0A5C9DW26-F1
#
_cell.length_a   1.000
_cell.length_b   1.000
_cell.length_c   1.000
_cell.angle_alpha   90.00
_cell.angle_beta   90.00
_cell.angle_gamma   90.00
#
_symmetry.space_group_name_H-M   'P 1'
#
loop_
_entity.id
_entity.type
_entity.pdbx_description
1 polymer ?
#
loop_
_entity_poly.entity_id
_entity_poly.type
_entity_poly.pdbx_seq_one_letter_code
_entity_poly.pdbx_strand_id
1 'polypeptide(L)'
;MNQESEITHFNLSTDIPRHNSITEIDLSFLRKQESLVSVKINHGERLQEIDLRVLPQCQNLRSLEISHLWSLKEIDLQPLAECPNLIEFKLNYNTSLKQLDLQPLAQCRNLQRLEIRWNGALRELNLEPLSKCDQLRSFHFTRSSHHLSTNLTPLVWCENLTELTVEGNAHADSVLTFHPAIRNADFYCDWFYPSVVLVDFVEKKGWNALFSMMNKRIRLEGTSLISMQHKWMTAFGLGDLGVYDGDLRPYLQKIPNSYDFGKVVNQVKKVLESCMVEQIKNNGPTRHIDIERLQSSSGVIMVPFIVDRRNQEINNLVIAKSVEVQDFDDFQVYHQYYDLKPLWVTQYGYEILRALEMGLKAKDYQMEEIKNALKRIGLELQIGNESKYSVEMSQAMKEYLLTMI
;
A
#
# COMPACT_ATOMS: atom_id res chain seq x y z
N MET A 1 30.92 15.18 49.07
CA MET A 1 30.63 15.03 47.62
C MET A 1 30.23 13.58 47.42
N ASN A 2 28.94 13.26 47.57
CA ASN A 2 28.43 11.96 47.19
C ASN A 2 28.33 11.99 45.66
N GLN A 3 29.20 11.24 44.98
CA GLN A 3 28.99 10.95 43.57
C GLN A 3 27.74 10.07 43.51
N GLU A 4 26.58 10.68 43.20
CA GLU A 4 25.47 9.93 42.65
C GLU A 4 26.04 9.21 41.41
N SER A 5 26.00 7.88 41.42
CA SER A 5 26.50 7.06 40.34
C SER A 5 25.84 7.49 39.03
N GLU A 6 26.65 7.74 38.00
CA GLU A 6 26.15 8.13 36.68
C GLU A 6 25.28 7.01 36.09
N ILE A 7 24.02 7.33 35.76
CA ILE A 7 23.07 6.39 35.18
C ILE A 7 23.03 6.63 33.67
N THR A 8 23.54 5.68 32.89
CA THR A 8 23.48 5.72 31.43
C THR A 8 22.20 5.07 30.88
N HIS A 9 21.73 4.01 31.55
CA HIS A 9 20.50 3.31 31.20
C HIS A 9 19.69 3.08 32.47
N PHE A 10 18.47 3.61 32.53
CA PHE A 10 17.53 3.34 33.60
C PHE A 10 16.49 2.32 33.14
N ASN A 11 16.26 1.30 33.95
CA ASN A 11 15.18 0.34 33.77
C ASN A 11 14.47 0.06 35.10
N LEU A 12 13.20 0.46 35.17
CA LEU A 12 12.34 0.26 36.35
C LEU A 12 12.39 -1.18 36.87
N SER A 13 12.34 -2.18 35.97
CA SER A 13 12.20 -3.58 36.37
C SER A 13 13.44 -4.13 37.07
N THR A 14 14.62 -3.59 36.75
CA THR A 14 15.91 -4.03 37.31
C THR A 14 16.42 -3.11 38.40
N ASP A 15 16.12 -1.82 38.32
CA ASP A 15 16.76 -0.80 39.15
C ASP A 15 15.93 -0.45 40.39
N ILE A 16 14.63 -0.78 40.40
CA ILE A 16 13.76 -0.60 41.56
C ILE A 16 13.25 -1.97 42.07
N PRO A 17 13.69 -2.40 43.26
CA PRO A 17 13.16 -3.60 43.92
C PRO A 17 11.66 -3.47 44.19
N ARG A 18 10.89 -4.53 43.94
CA ARG A 18 9.42 -4.60 44.20
C ARG A 18 8.58 -3.57 43.44
N HIS A 19 9.01 -3.15 42.24
CA HIS A 19 8.29 -2.22 41.36
C HIS A 19 6.83 -2.63 41.04
N ASN A 20 6.48 -3.92 41.11
CA ASN A 20 5.08 -4.36 40.88
C ASN A 20 4.08 -3.85 41.93
N SER A 21 4.57 -3.32 43.06
CA SER A 21 3.73 -2.80 44.13
C SER A 21 3.50 -1.30 44.06
N ILE A 22 4.25 -0.56 43.23
CA ILE A 22 4.13 0.90 43.16
C ILE A 22 3.01 1.32 42.19
N THR A 23 2.26 2.36 42.58
CA THR A 23 1.21 2.97 41.77
C THR A 23 1.65 4.25 41.07
N GLU A 24 2.70 4.88 41.59
CA GLU A 24 3.34 6.09 41.07
C GLU A 24 4.85 5.93 41.14
N ILE A 25 5.57 6.59 40.24
CA ILE A 25 7.03 6.61 40.20
C ILE A 25 7.54 8.05 40.15
N ASP A 26 8.43 8.39 41.07
CA ASP A 26 9.17 9.64 41.01
C ASP A 26 10.48 9.44 40.26
N LEU A 27 10.63 10.13 39.13
CA LEU A 27 11.81 10.09 38.28
C LEU A 27 12.77 11.27 38.53
N SER A 28 12.56 12.09 39.56
CA SER A 28 13.35 13.31 39.81
C SER A 28 14.86 13.07 39.93
N PHE A 29 15.27 11.87 40.35
CA PHE A 29 16.68 11.47 40.45
C PHE A 29 17.40 11.41 39.09
N LEU A 30 16.66 11.33 37.98
CA LEU A 30 17.22 11.37 36.63
C LEU A 30 17.68 12.77 36.20
N ARG A 31 17.25 13.82 36.90
CA ARG A 31 17.46 15.24 36.51
C ARG A 31 18.92 15.61 36.22
N LYS A 32 19.88 14.98 36.88
CA LYS A 32 21.32 15.31 36.81
C LYS A 32 22.15 14.28 36.06
N GLN A 33 21.50 13.33 35.39
CA GLN A 33 22.19 12.22 34.72
C GLN A 33 22.58 12.65 33.31
N GLU A 34 23.74 13.31 33.18
CA GLU A 34 24.22 13.82 31.90
C GLU A 34 24.50 12.72 30.89
N SER A 35 24.89 11.51 31.30
CA SER A 35 25.06 10.36 30.40
C SER A 35 23.80 9.52 30.17
N LEU A 36 22.62 9.92 30.66
CA LEU A 36 21.42 9.12 30.47
C LEU A 36 21.03 9.05 28.99
N VAL A 37 21.12 7.85 28.41
CA VAL A 37 20.81 7.57 27.01
C VAL A 37 19.46 6.89 26.85
N SER A 38 19.05 6.03 27.79
CA SER A 38 17.76 5.34 27.68
C SER A 38 17.02 5.20 29.00
N VAL A 39 15.69 5.32 28.92
CA VAL A 39 14.77 5.11 30.03
C VAL A 39 13.78 4.00 29.64
N LYS A 40 13.68 2.97 30.47
CA LYS A 40 12.71 1.88 30.33
C LYS A 40 11.83 1.81 31.57
N ILE A 41 10.53 1.98 31.38
CA ILE A 41 9.52 1.88 32.43
C ILE A 41 8.64 0.69 32.07
N ASN A 42 9.09 -0.49 32.50
CA ASN A 42 8.48 -1.76 32.14
C ASN A 42 8.00 -2.53 33.37
N HIS A 43 6.98 -3.36 33.18
CA HIS A 43 6.46 -4.31 34.18
C HIS A 43 5.90 -3.67 35.47
N GLY A 44 5.61 -2.36 35.48
CA GLY A 44 4.87 -1.71 36.57
C GLY A 44 3.37 -2.01 36.49
N GLU A 45 2.94 -3.25 36.75
CA GLU A 45 1.55 -3.70 36.56
C GLU A 45 0.50 -2.84 37.27
N ARG A 46 0.87 -2.25 38.42
CA ARG A 46 0.02 -1.37 39.24
C ARG A 46 0.25 0.13 39.01
N LEU A 47 1.25 0.49 38.19
CA LEU A 47 1.59 1.88 37.92
C LEU A 47 0.45 2.54 37.12
N GLN A 48 -0.13 3.59 37.69
CA GLN A 48 -1.28 4.30 37.12
C GLN A 48 -0.87 5.61 36.44
N GLU A 49 0.22 6.22 36.92
CA GLU A 49 0.71 7.52 36.45
C GLU A 49 2.25 7.50 36.33
N ILE A 50 2.75 8.25 35.36
CA ILE A 50 4.18 8.46 35.13
C ILE A 50 4.41 9.93 34.86
N ASP A 51 5.30 10.56 35.63
CA ASP A 51 5.72 11.94 35.37
C ASP A 51 6.97 11.98 34.49
N LEU A 52 6.80 12.40 33.23
CA LEU A 52 7.90 12.53 32.26
C LEU A 52 8.58 13.91 32.30
N ARG A 53 8.17 14.86 33.15
CA ARG A 53 8.68 16.25 33.16
C ARG A 53 10.17 16.40 33.47
N VAL A 54 10.82 15.33 33.96
CA VAL A 54 12.27 15.29 34.17
C VAL A 54 13.05 15.00 32.89
N LEU A 55 12.45 14.31 31.91
CA LEU A 55 13.13 13.83 30.71
C LEU A 55 13.74 14.94 29.84
N PRO A 56 13.13 16.13 29.67
CA PRO A 56 13.75 17.26 28.93
C PRO A 56 15.14 17.65 29.45
N GLN A 57 15.43 17.41 30.73
CA GLN A 57 16.71 17.76 31.34
C GLN A 57 17.79 16.72 31.04
N CYS A 58 17.40 15.54 30.56
CA CYS A 58 18.30 14.46 30.14
C CYS A 58 18.73 14.69 28.68
N GLN A 59 19.67 15.61 28.45
CA GLN A 59 20.02 16.09 27.11
C GLN A 59 20.50 15.00 26.14
N ASN A 60 21.02 13.88 26.66
CA ASN A 60 21.51 12.75 25.86
C ASN A 60 20.47 11.62 25.70
N LEU A 61 19.23 11.82 26.15
CA LEU A 61 18.17 10.81 26.03
C LEU A 61 17.85 10.53 24.56
N ARG A 62 17.98 9.27 24.16
CA ARG A 62 17.76 8.79 22.80
C ARG A 62 16.65 7.76 22.70
N SER A 63 16.37 7.02 23.76
CA SER A 63 15.35 5.95 23.74
C SER A 63 14.48 6.00 24.99
N LEU A 64 13.17 5.99 24.78
CA LEU A 64 12.16 5.86 25.82
C LEU A 64 11.26 4.66 25.52
N GLU A 65 11.19 3.74 26.47
CA GLU A 65 10.32 2.56 26.41
C GLU A 65 9.39 2.56 27.61
N ILE A 66 8.08 2.47 27.36
CA ILE A 66 7.04 2.41 28.38
C ILE A 66 6.15 1.22 28.04
N SER A 67 6.33 0.11 28.74
CA SER A 67 5.67 -1.14 28.38
C SER A 67 5.12 -1.95 29.55
N HIS A 68 4.11 -2.77 29.28
CA HIS A 68 3.50 -3.67 30.28
C HIS A 68 2.98 -2.94 31.54
N LEU A 69 2.43 -1.73 31.38
CA LEU A 69 1.79 -0.99 32.46
C LEU A 69 0.28 -1.16 32.35
N TRP A 70 -0.23 -2.28 32.87
CA TRP A 70 -1.63 -2.68 32.71
C TRP A 70 -2.62 -1.75 33.39
N SER A 71 -2.18 -0.94 34.37
CA SER A 71 -3.02 0.03 35.08
C SER A 71 -2.92 1.46 34.55
N LEU A 72 -2.01 1.73 33.61
CA LEU A 72 -1.82 3.05 32.99
C LEU A 72 -3.01 3.38 32.08
N LYS A 73 -3.73 4.46 32.37
CA LYS A 73 -4.93 4.87 31.63
C LYS A 73 -4.67 5.99 30.63
N GLU A 74 -3.72 6.84 30.96
CA GLU A 74 -3.31 8.03 30.20
C GLU A 74 -1.81 8.26 30.38
N ILE A 75 -1.21 8.97 29.44
CA ILE A 75 0.18 9.40 29.52
C ILE A 75 0.32 10.75 28.82
N ASP A 76 0.95 11.71 29.50
CA ASP A 76 1.28 13.00 28.91
C ASP A 76 2.64 12.93 28.21
N LEU A 77 2.62 13.06 26.87
CA LEU A 77 3.84 13.10 26.06
C LEU A 77 4.40 14.51 25.87
N GLN A 78 3.76 15.57 26.38
CA GLN A 78 4.24 16.96 26.20
C GLN A 78 5.71 17.15 26.56
N PRO A 79 6.25 16.56 27.65
CA PRO A 79 7.68 16.67 27.95
C PRO A 79 8.58 16.16 26.82
N LEU A 80 8.15 15.20 25.99
CA LEU A 80 8.97 14.68 24.90
C LEU A 80 9.20 15.70 23.78
N ALA A 81 8.36 16.73 23.66
CA ALA A 81 8.56 17.81 22.70
C ALA A 81 9.88 18.56 22.93
N GLU A 82 10.38 18.56 24.16
CA GLU A 82 11.64 19.18 24.56
C GLU A 82 12.82 18.18 24.61
N CYS A 83 12.64 16.97 24.06
CA CYS A 83 13.69 15.95 23.94
C CYS A 83 14.20 15.88 22.48
N PRO A 84 15.02 16.83 22.00
CA PRO A 84 15.39 16.94 20.58
C PRO A 84 16.24 15.76 20.07
N ASN A 85 16.89 15.03 20.98
CA ASN A 85 17.76 13.90 20.66
C ASN A 85 17.04 12.54 20.72
N LEU A 86 15.72 12.52 20.96
CA LEU A 86 14.95 11.29 20.99
C LEU A 86 14.95 10.62 19.61
N ILE A 87 15.43 9.38 19.55
CA ILE A 87 15.54 8.56 18.33
C ILE A 87 14.47 7.47 18.32
N GLU A 88 14.13 6.93 19.49
CA GLU A 88 13.23 5.80 19.64
C GLU A 88 12.20 6.06 20.73
N PHE A 89 10.93 5.84 20.41
CA PHE A 89 9.84 5.80 21.38
C PHE A 89 9.03 4.52 21.21
N LYS A 90 8.87 3.79 22.31
CA LYS A 90 8.12 2.53 22.38
C LYS A 90 7.06 2.61 23.46
N LEU A 91 5.81 2.37 23.10
CA LEU A 91 4.67 2.34 23.99
C LEU A 91 3.87 1.07 23.75
N ASN A 92 4.23 -0.01 24.45
CA ASN A 92 3.75 -1.35 24.13
C ASN A 92 3.02 -2.03 25.30
N TYR A 93 1.98 -2.81 25.03
CA TYR A 93 1.30 -3.63 26.05
C TYR A 93 0.71 -2.83 27.24
N ASN A 94 0.32 -1.57 27.02
CA ASN A 94 -0.38 -0.76 28.03
C ASN A 94 -1.89 -0.90 27.78
N THR A 95 -2.43 -2.05 28.19
CA THR A 95 -3.76 -2.52 27.79
C THR A 95 -4.92 -1.63 28.26
N SER A 96 -4.73 -0.86 29.35
CA SER A 96 -5.72 0.10 29.86
C SER A 96 -5.61 1.51 29.29
N LEU A 97 -4.60 1.79 28.45
CA LEU A 97 -4.38 3.11 27.86
C LEU A 97 -5.50 3.43 26.87
N LYS A 98 -6.28 4.49 27.15
CA LYS A 98 -7.49 4.80 26.37
C LYS A 98 -7.25 5.78 25.22
N GLN A 99 -6.31 6.69 25.43
CA GLN A 99 -6.02 7.81 24.53
C GLN A 99 -4.52 8.05 24.48
N LEU A 100 -4.07 8.60 23.37
CA LEU A 100 -2.68 8.96 23.14
C LEU A 100 -2.61 10.13 22.18
N ASP A 101 -2.06 11.26 22.64
CA ASP A 101 -1.77 12.40 21.79
C ASP A 101 -0.33 12.33 21.27
N LEU A 102 -0.17 12.29 19.94
CA LEU A 102 1.15 12.26 19.29
C LEU A 102 1.68 13.65 18.94
N GLN A 103 0.92 14.74 19.17
CA GLN A 103 1.36 16.11 18.83
C GLN A 103 2.76 16.46 19.38
N PRO A 104 3.14 16.08 20.61
CA PRO A 104 4.49 16.36 21.13
C PRO A 104 5.61 15.74 20.28
N LEU A 105 5.37 14.58 19.67
CA LEU A 105 6.38 13.88 18.86
C LEU A 105 6.71 14.63 17.56
N ALA A 106 5.86 15.55 17.10
CA ALA A 106 6.15 16.38 15.93
C ALA A 106 7.39 17.28 16.12
N GLN A 107 7.80 17.54 17.38
CA GLN A 107 9.02 18.29 17.70
C GLN A 107 10.26 17.37 17.80
N CYS A 108 10.08 16.05 17.91
CA CYS A 108 11.16 15.07 17.95
C CYS A 108 11.73 14.81 16.54
N ARG A 109 12.41 15.81 15.95
CA ARG A 109 12.91 15.76 14.56
C ARG A 109 13.91 14.63 14.27
N ASN A 110 14.53 14.08 15.31
CA ASN A 110 15.47 12.95 15.23
C ASN A 110 14.80 11.59 15.44
N LEU A 111 13.47 11.54 15.63
CA LEU A 111 12.75 10.29 15.85
C LEU A 111 12.84 9.41 14.60
N GLN A 112 13.43 8.22 14.76
CA GLN A 112 13.62 7.23 13.70
C GLN A 112 12.73 6.01 13.88
N ARG A 113 12.31 5.70 15.11
CA ARG A 113 11.50 4.52 15.42
C ARG A 113 10.37 4.87 16.37
N LEU A 114 9.15 4.54 15.97
CA LEU A 114 7.95 4.64 16.79
C LEU A 114 7.22 3.30 16.82
N GLU A 115 7.06 2.74 18.02
CA GLU A 115 6.28 1.51 18.22
C GLU A 115 5.13 1.77 19.19
N ILE A 116 3.91 1.48 18.75
CA ILE A 116 2.68 1.58 19.54
C ILE A 116 1.90 0.27 19.34
N ARG A 117 2.25 -0.78 20.08
CA ARG A 117 1.68 -2.12 19.91
C ARG A 117 0.90 -2.59 21.13
N TRP A 118 -0.15 -3.36 20.89
CA TRP A 118 -0.89 -4.07 21.94
C TRP A 118 -1.47 -3.16 23.04
N ASN A 119 -1.90 -1.95 22.67
CA ASN A 119 -2.61 -1.02 23.57
C ASN A 119 -4.12 -1.26 23.45
N GLY A 120 -4.59 -2.29 24.15
CA GLY A 120 -5.95 -2.85 24.13
C GLY A 120 -7.11 -1.86 24.05
N ALA A 121 -7.06 -0.85 24.92
CA ALA A 121 -8.13 0.13 25.09
C ALA A 121 -8.02 1.37 24.17
N LEU A 122 -6.94 1.48 23.38
CA LEU A 122 -6.73 2.62 22.48
C LEU A 122 -7.70 2.54 21.30
N ARG A 123 -8.58 3.54 21.17
CA ARG A 123 -9.68 3.53 20.19
C ARG A 123 -9.32 4.19 18.87
N GLU A 124 -8.57 5.28 18.95
CA GLU A 124 -8.17 6.12 17.82
C GLU A 124 -6.73 6.59 18.02
N LEU A 125 -6.09 6.90 16.90
CA LEU A 125 -4.75 7.46 16.90
C LEU A 125 -4.62 8.40 15.71
N ASN A 126 -4.40 9.69 16.00
CA ASN A 126 -4.14 10.68 14.96
C ASN A 126 -2.66 10.63 14.56
N LEU A 127 -2.38 10.29 13.30
CA LEU A 127 -1.02 10.19 12.76
C LEU A 127 -0.50 11.48 12.13
N GLU A 128 -1.31 12.54 12.05
CA GLU A 128 -0.91 13.83 11.47
C GLU A 128 0.41 14.39 12.05
N PRO A 129 0.69 14.29 13.36
CA PRO A 129 1.96 14.75 13.93
C PRO A 129 3.20 14.08 13.32
N LEU A 130 3.06 12.82 12.87
CA LEU A 130 4.18 12.07 12.29
C LEU A 130 4.63 12.64 10.93
N SER A 131 3.79 13.44 10.27
CA SER A 131 4.16 14.14 9.03
C SER A 131 5.32 15.12 9.19
N LYS A 132 5.70 15.46 10.43
CA LYS A 132 6.84 16.31 10.78
C LYS A 132 8.09 15.53 11.20
N CYS A 133 7.97 14.20 11.31
CA CYS A 133 9.06 13.31 11.70
C CYS A 133 9.86 12.89 10.47
N ASP A 134 10.61 13.82 9.87
CA ASP A 134 11.34 13.60 8.61
C ASP A 134 12.36 12.44 8.67
N GLN A 135 12.83 12.07 9.86
CA GLN A 135 13.80 10.98 10.07
C GLN A 135 13.13 9.64 10.40
N LEU A 136 11.81 9.54 10.42
CA LEU A 136 11.10 8.30 10.78
C LEU A 136 11.40 7.21 9.76
N ARG A 137 12.01 6.11 10.22
CA ARG A 137 12.40 4.94 9.41
C ARG A 137 11.51 3.74 9.66
N SER A 138 11.00 3.60 10.88
CA SER A 138 10.20 2.47 11.32
C SER A 138 9.00 2.94 12.12
N PHE A 139 7.81 2.54 11.66
CA PHE A 139 6.55 2.75 12.38
C PHE A 139 5.82 1.42 12.51
N HIS A 140 5.53 1.05 13.74
CA HIS A 140 4.79 -0.17 14.03
C HIS A 140 3.60 0.12 14.92
N PHE A 141 2.42 -0.23 14.43
CA PHE A 141 1.16 0.00 15.12
C PHE A 141 0.31 -1.27 15.08
N THR A 142 -0.07 -1.77 16.26
CA THR A 142 -1.02 -2.88 16.37
C THR A 142 -2.27 -2.37 17.07
N ARG A 143 -3.40 -2.45 16.37
CA ARG A 143 -4.70 -2.06 16.89
C ARG A 143 -5.37 -3.25 17.57
N SER A 144 -6.02 -3.00 18.70
CA SER A 144 -6.71 -4.06 19.45
C SER A 144 -8.23 -4.09 19.28
N SER A 145 -8.84 -3.09 18.63
CA SER A 145 -10.29 -3.06 18.38
C SER A 145 -10.61 -3.03 16.88
N HIS A 146 -11.71 -3.67 16.45
CA HIS A 146 -12.07 -3.81 15.03
C HIS A 146 -13.06 -2.74 14.51
N HIS A 147 -13.58 -1.87 15.37
CA HIS A 147 -14.75 -1.02 15.05
C HIS A 147 -14.45 0.33 14.38
N LEU A 148 -13.19 0.76 14.30
CA LEU A 148 -12.78 2.04 13.71
C LEU A 148 -11.57 1.82 12.80
N SER A 149 -11.38 2.67 11.79
CA SER A 149 -10.27 2.54 10.84
C SER A 149 -9.25 3.66 11.08
N THR A 150 -7.96 3.33 11.15
CA THR A 150 -6.89 4.33 11.31
C THR A 150 -6.50 4.93 9.96
N ASN A 151 -6.46 6.26 9.86
CA ASN A 151 -6.00 6.95 8.65
C ASN A 151 -4.46 6.96 8.58
N LEU A 152 -3.87 6.26 7.63
CA LEU A 152 -2.42 6.17 7.42
C LEU A 152 -1.89 7.26 6.48
N THR A 153 -2.76 8.04 5.85
CA THR A 153 -2.38 9.06 4.86
C THR A 153 -1.25 10.00 5.30
N PRO A 154 -1.17 10.47 6.56
CA PRO A 154 -0.07 11.33 6.99
C PRO A 154 1.34 10.73 6.84
N LEU A 155 1.45 9.40 6.78
CA LEU A 155 2.73 8.71 6.63
C LEU A 155 3.36 8.91 5.24
N VAL A 156 2.62 9.44 4.26
CA VAL A 156 3.18 9.80 2.94
C VAL A 156 4.31 10.83 3.05
N TRP A 157 4.28 11.66 4.10
CA TRP A 157 5.27 12.69 4.35
C TRP A 157 6.55 12.15 5.00
N CYS A 158 6.53 10.92 5.52
CA CYS A 158 7.67 10.26 6.13
C CYS A 158 8.57 9.61 5.06
N GLU A 159 9.22 10.41 4.21
CA GLU A 159 9.96 9.94 3.01
C GLU A 159 11.09 8.92 3.30
N ASN A 160 11.58 8.86 4.54
CA ASN A 160 12.59 7.92 5.01
C ASN A 160 12.03 6.63 5.62
N LEU A 161 10.70 6.49 5.67
CA LEU A 161 10.04 5.32 6.23
C LEU A 161 10.29 4.11 5.32
N THR A 162 10.89 3.06 5.90
CA THR A 162 11.26 1.83 5.20
C THR A 162 10.61 0.59 5.78
N GLU A 163 10.14 0.71 7.03
CA GLU A 163 9.45 -0.34 7.78
C GLU A 163 8.12 0.21 8.27
N LEU A 164 7.03 -0.36 7.77
CA LEU A 164 5.69 -0.08 8.24
C LEU A 164 5.02 -1.41 8.57
N THR A 165 4.53 -1.54 9.79
CA THR A 165 3.63 -2.64 10.17
C THR A 165 2.39 -2.04 10.79
N VAL A 166 1.24 -2.30 10.18
CA VAL A 166 -0.06 -1.91 10.70
C VAL A 166 -0.90 -3.16 10.79
N GLU A 167 -1.21 -3.58 12.01
CA GLU A 167 -2.10 -4.71 12.28
C GLU A 167 -3.47 -4.16 12.71
N GLY A 168 -4.52 -4.48 11.94
CA GLY A 168 -5.89 -4.03 12.17
C GLY A 168 -6.49 -3.26 11.00
N ASN A 169 -7.72 -2.75 11.17
CA ASN A 169 -8.41 -2.00 10.13
C ASN A 169 -7.76 -0.61 9.94
N ALA A 170 -7.28 -0.35 8.73
CA ALA A 170 -6.68 0.91 8.35
C ALA A 170 -7.19 1.36 6.98
N HIS A 171 -7.17 2.67 6.76
CA HIS A 171 -7.45 3.28 5.47
C HIS A 171 -6.38 4.30 5.12
N ALA A 172 -6.21 4.58 3.84
CA ALA A 172 -5.34 5.67 3.39
C ALA A 172 -5.76 6.17 2.01
N ASP A 173 -5.40 7.41 1.72
CA ASP A 173 -5.40 7.91 0.36
C ASP A 173 -4.49 7.06 -0.54
N SER A 174 -4.93 6.86 -1.79
CA SER A 174 -4.20 6.18 -2.86
C SER A 174 -2.72 6.59 -2.99
N VAL A 175 -2.35 7.84 -2.69
CA VAL A 175 -0.95 8.30 -2.77
C VAL A 175 -0.02 7.52 -1.86
N LEU A 176 -0.50 7.05 -0.71
CA LEU A 176 0.31 6.27 0.22
C LEU A 176 0.76 4.94 -0.40
N THR A 177 0.00 4.38 -1.34
CA THR A 177 0.37 3.13 -2.03
C THR A 177 1.69 3.25 -2.80
N PHE A 178 2.11 4.47 -3.14
CA PHE A 178 3.37 4.78 -3.81
C PHE A 178 4.55 4.81 -2.85
N HIS A 179 4.29 4.92 -1.55
CA HIS A 179 5.33 5.03 -0.54
C HIS A 179 6.14 3.72 -0.44
N PRO A 180 7.50 3.76 -0.45
CA PRO A 180 8.36 2.56 -0.42
C PRO A 180 8.17 1.66 0.81
N ALA A 181 7.73 2.24 1.93
CA ALA A 181 7.40 1.51 3.15
C ALA A 181 6.24 0.52 2.98
N ILE A 182 5.33 0.74 2.01
CA ILE A 182 4.15 -0.10 1.82
C ILE A 182 4.56 -1.36 1.08
N ARG A 183 4.85 -2.45 1.79
CA ARG A 183 5.24 -3.72 1.14
C ARG A 183 4.03 -4.54 0.71
N ASN A 184 3.05 -4.68 1.59
CA ASN A 184 1.73 -5.25 1.34
C ASN A 184 0.68 -4.22 1.76
N ALA A 185 -0.24 -3.86 0.87
CA ALA A 185 -1.30 -2.91 1.20
C ALA A 185 -2.45 -3.68 1.88
N ASP A 186 -2.27 -4.03 3.15
CA ASP A 186 -3.34 -4.64 3.97
C ASP A 186 -4.33 -3.59 4.52
N PHE A 187 -4.40 -2.41 3.88
CA PHE A 187 -5.29 -1.31 4.25
C PHE A 187 -6.25 -0.97 3.11
N TYR A 188 -7.44 -0.48 3.48
CA TYR A 188 -8.43 0.01 2.54
C TYR A 188 -7.92 1.29 1.86
N CYS A 189 -7.88 1.31 0.53
CA CYS A 189 -7.45 2.51 -0.20
C CYS A 189 -8.66 3.35 -0.59
N ASP A 190 -8.65 4.61 -0.17
CA ASP A 190 -9.64 5.61 -0.56
C ASP A 190 -9.26 6.17 -1.93
N TRP A 191 -9.88 5.63 -2.98
CA TRP A 191 -9.69 6.08 -4.36
C TRP A 191 -10.60 7.27 -4.68
N PHE A 192 -10.26 8.46 -4.15
CA PHE A 192 -10.89 9.71 -4.56
C PHE A 192 -10.01 10.42 -5.59
N TYR A 193 -10.62 10.89 -6.69
CA TYR A 193 -9.90 11.57 -7.76
C TYR A 193 -10.38 13.02 -7.99
N PRO A 194 -9.46 14.01 -8.08
CA PRO A 194 -8.05 13.95 -7.70
C PRO A 194 -7.89 13.91 -6.17
N SER A 195 -6.89 13.16 -5.69
CA SER A 195 -6.51 13.16 -4.28
C SER A 195 -5.98 14.54 -3.88
N VAL A 196 -6.56 15.16 -2.85
CA VAL A 196 -6.08 16.41 -2.26
C VAL A 196 -4.63 16.25 -1.79
N VAL A 197 -4.30 15.09 -1.21
CA VAL A 197 -2.97 14.83 -0.66
C VAL A 197 -1.92 14.66 -1.76
N LEU A 198 -2.29 14.04 -2.89
CA LEU A 198 -1.42 13.92 -4.05
C LEU A 198 -1.10 15.29 -4.67
N VAL A 199 -2.11 16.16 -4.79
CA VAL A 199 -1.95 17.54 -5.25
C VAL A 199 -0.99 18.28 -4.32
N ASP A 200 -1.30 18.28 -3.02
CA ASP A 200 -0.48 18.89 -1.96
C ASP A 200 0.98 18.40 -1.98
N PHE A 201 1.19 17.11 -2.23
CA PHE A 201 2.52 16.51 -2.27
C PHE A 201 3.34 17.09 -3.44
N VAL A 202 2.75 17.16 -4.64
CA VAL A 202 3.44 17.71 -5.81
C VAL A 202 3.69 19.21 -5.63
N GLU A 203 2.76 19.95 -5.04
CA GLU A 203 2.96 21.38 -4.76
C GLU A 203 4.07 21.65 -3.74
N LYS A 204 4.19 20.83 -2.70
CA LYS A 204 5.19 21.02 -1.63
C LYS A 204 6.55 20.42 -1.95
N LYS A 205 6.61 19.28 -2.64
CA LYS A 205 7.84 18.49 -2.87
C LYS A 205 8.27 18.41 -4.33
N GLY A 206 7.39 18.76 -5.27
CA GLY A 206 7.64 18.70 -6.69
C GLY A 206 7.46 17.30 -7.29
N TRP A 207 7.35 17.28 -8.62
CA TRP A 207 7.18 16.03 -9.39
C TRP A 207 8.34 15.04 -9.18
N ASN A 208 9.57 15.51 -9.12
CA ASN A 208 10.74 14.63 -8.99
C ASN A 208 10.72 13.84 -7.68
N ALA A 209 10.19 14.43 -6.59
CA ALA A 209 10.04 13.73 -5.33
C ALA A 209 8.99 12.62 -5.44
N LEU A 210 7.82 12.92 -6.04
CA LEU A 210 6.77 11.92 -6.26
C LEU A 210 7.26 10.80 -7.20
N PHE A 211 7.91 11.17 -8.31
CA PHE A 211 8.51 10.23 -9.25
C PHE A 211 9.59 9.37 -8.60
N SER A 212 10.43 9.94 -7.74
CA SER A 212 11.42 9.19 -6.98
C SER A 212 10.74 8.22 -6.01
N MET A 213 9.72 8.67 -5.26
CA MET A 213 8.95 7.84 -4.33
C MET A 213 8.33 6.63 -5.03
N MET A 214 7.64 6.89 -6.15
CA MET A 214 7.07 5.89 -7.04
C MET A 214 8.10 4.84 -7.51
N ASN A 215 9.33 5.25 -7.80
CA ASN A 215 10.39 4.37 -8.30
C ASN A 215 11.29 3.73 -7.22
N LYS A 216 11.27 4.23 -5.98
CA LYS A 216 12.13 3.74 -4.88
C LYS A 216 11.77 2.32 -4.41
N ARG A 217 10.67 1.73 -4.88
CA ARG A 217 10.44 0.29 -4.72
C ARG A 217 11.48 -0.48 -5.54
N ILE A 218 12.57 -0.84 -4.86
CA ILE A 218 13.71 -1.61 -5.36
C ILE A 218 13.17 -2.78 -6.19
N ARG A 219 13.37 -2.73 -7.52
CA ARG A 219 13.07 -3.79 -8.51
C ARG A 219 11.61 -3.94 -8.98
N LEU A 220 10.90 -2.84 -9.22
CA LEU A 220 9.69 -2.94 -10.05
C LEU A 220 10.05 -3.35 -11.48
N GLU A 221 9.89 -4.63 -11.77
CA GLU A 221 10.03 -5.28 -13.07
C GLU A 221 8.84 -6.22 -13.33
N GLY A 222 8.63 -6.56 -14.59
CA GLY A 222 7.56 -7.46 -15.02
C GLY A 222 6.19 -7.06 -14.47
N THR A 223 5.47 -8.04 -13.91
CA THR A 223 4.08 -7.91 -13.43
C THR A 223 3.92 -6.80 -12.38
N SER A 224 4.93 -6.60 -11.54
CA SER A 224 4.91 -5.57 -10.49
C SER A 224 4.98 -4.15 -11.05
N LEU A 225 5.75 -3.94 -12.12
CA LEU A 225 5.85 -2.65 -12.81
C LEU A 225 4.51 -2.30 -13.46
N ILE A 226 3.91 -3.24 -14.18
CA ILE A 226 2.62 -3.05 -14.86
C ILE A 226 1.52 -2.72 -13.84
N SER A 227 1.45 -3.50 -12.75
CA SER A 227 0.51 -3.27 -11.65
C SER A 227 0.66 -1.88 -11.04
N MET A 228 1.90 -1.45 -10.82
CA MET A 228 2.17 -0.16 -10.21
C MET A 228 1.83 1.00 -11.15
N GLN A 229 2.20 0.90 -12.43
CA GLN A 229 1.85 1.92 -13.42
C GLN A 229 0.33 2.08 -13.55
N HIS A 230 -0.42 0.97 -13.58
CA HIS A 230 -1.87 1.03 -13.61
C HIS A 230 -2.43 1.78 -12.39
N LYS A 231 -1.94 1.47 -11.17
CA LYS A 231 -2.33 2.19 -9.95
C LYS A 231 -2.00 3.69 -10.02
N TRP A 232 -0.84 4.06 -10.58
CA TRP A 232 -0.47 5.46 -10.78
C TRP A 232 -1.41 6.17 -11.72
N MET A 233 -1.71 5.55 -12.86
CA MET A 233 -2.60 6.14 -13.86
C MET A 233 -4.01 6.31 -13.29
N THR A 234 -4.51 5.33 -12.54
CA THR A 234 -5.79 5.44 -11.83
C THR A 234 -5.79 6.58 -10.81
N ALA A 235 -4.72 6.76 -10.02
CA ALA A 235 -4.62 7.88 -9.07
C ALA A 235 -4.49 9.25 -9.75
N PHE A 236 -3.97 9.29 -10.98
CA PHE A 236 -3.99 10.48 -11.84
C PHE A 236 -5.29 10.61 -12.65
N GLY A 237 -6.30 9.76 -12.41
CA GLY A 237 -7.59 9.80 -13.09
C GLY A 237 -7.51 9.48 -14.57
N LEU A 238 -6.47 8.72 -14.94
CA LEU A 238 -6.18 8.24 -16.28
C LEU A 238 -6.44 6.73 -16.38
N GLY A 239 -7.11 6.12 -15.39
CA GLY A 239 -7.41 4.69 -15.37
C GLY A 239 -8.24 4.23 -16.58
N ASP A 240 -9.04 5.12 -17.16
CA ASP A 240 -9.89 4.84 -18.32
C ASP A 240 -9.09 4.53 -19.60
N LEU A 241 -7.81 4.95 -19.66
CA LEU A 241 -6.90 4.62 -20.75
C LEU A 241 -6.40 3.17 -20.68
N GLY A 242 -6.72 2.43 -19.61
CA GLY A 242 -6.38 1.03 -19.43
C GLY A 242 -4.93 0.79 -19.00
N VAL A 243 -4.45 -0.41 -19.26
CA VAL A 243 -3.14 -0.89 -18.80
C VAL A 243 -2.14 -0.88 -19.97
N TYR A 244 -1.00 -0.24 -19.76
CA TYR A 244 0.10 -0.19 -20.72
C TYR A 244 1.12 -1.30 -20.48
N ASP A 245 1.43 -2.06 -21.53
CA ASP A 245 2.44 -3.13 -21.57
C ASP A 245 3.80 -2.58 -21.98
N GLY A 246 4.39 -1.77 -21.11
CA GLY A 246 5.70 -1.18 -21.33
C GLY A 246 6.17 -0.38 -20.13
N ASP A 247 7.27 0.35 -20.28
CA ASP A 247 7.86 1.16 -19.22
C ASP A 247 7.65 2.66 -19.50
N LEU A 248 6.85 3.32 -18.67
CA LEU A 248 6.58 4.76 -18.74
C LEU A 248 7.70 5.60 -18.11
N ARG A 249 8.53 5.03 -17.22
CA ARG A 249 9.52 5.77 -16.43
C ARG A 249 10.46 6.65 -17.28
N PRO A 250 11.01 6.19 -18.43
CA PRO A 250 11.89 7.01 -19.26
C PRO A 250 11.23 8.27 -19.82
N TYR A 251 9.90 8.26 -20.00
CA TYR A 251 9.13 9.41 -20.46
C TYR A 251 8.75 10.31 -19.28
N LEU A 252 8.29 9.71 -18.20
CA LEU A 252 7.84 10.39 -16.98
C LEU A 252 8.97 11.11 -16.24
N GLN A 253 10.19 10.60 -16.30
CA GLN A 253 11.38 11.25 -15.74
C GLN A 253 11.69 12.61 -16.40
N LYS A 254 11.27 12.80 -17.66
CA LYS A 254 11.55 14.02 -18.43
C LYS A 254 10.57 15.17 -18.11
N ILE A 255 9.53 14.91 -17.33
CA ILE A 255 8.56 15.94 -16.94
C ILE A 255 9.26 16.96 -16.03
N PRO A 256 9.17 18.27 -16.32
CA PRO A 256 9.85 19.29 -15.52
C PRO A 256 9.36 19.34 -14.08
N ASN A 257 10.28 19.42 -13.12
CA ASN A 257 9.94 19.55 -11.70
C ASN A 257 9.21 20.86 -11.34
N SER A 258 9.26 21.86 -12.23
CA SER A 258 8.58 23.14 -12.08
C SER A 258 7.08 23.10 -12.42
N TYR A 259 6.58 21.96 -12.91
CA TYR A 259 5.18 21.81 -13.25
C TYR A 259 4.33 21.63 -11.99
N ASP A 260 3.21 22.36 -11.94
CA ASP A 260 2.11 22.07 -11.02
C ASP A 260 1.44 20.73 -11.34
N PHE A 261 0.65 20.21 -10.41
CA PHE A 261 0.01 18.91 -10.55
C PHE A 261 -0.82 18.78 -11.83
N GLY A 262 -1.58 19.82 -12.20
CA GLY A 262 -2.39 19.81 -13.43
C GLY A 262 -1.55 19.67 -14.70
N LYS A 263 -0.43 20.39 -14.80
CA LYS A 263 0.51 20.26 -15.92
C LYS A 263 1.20 18.90 -15.95
N VAL A 264 1.55 18.35 -14.77
CA VAL A 264 2.09 16.99 -14.66
C VAL A 264 1.08 15.98 -15.23
N VAL A 265 -0.16 15.97 -14.75
CA VAL A 265 -1.21 15.04 -15.20
C VAL A 265 -1.44 15.17 -16.70
N ASN A 266 -1.51 16.40 -17.23
CA ASN A 266 -1.66 16.63 -18.66
C ASN A 266 -0.49 16.04 -19.48
N GLN A 267 0.74 16.13 -18.98
CA GLN A 267 1.90 15.57 -19.66
C GLN A 267 1.94 14.04 -19.56
N VAL A 268 1.61 13.47 -18.39
CA VAL A 268 1.45 12.02 -18.18
C VAL A 268 0.40 11.48 -19.16
N LYS A 269 -0.75 12.15 -19.26
CA LYS A 269 -1.84 11.77 -20.18
C LYS A 269 -1.38 11.70 -21.62
N LYS A 270 -0.69 12.73 -22.13
CA LYS A 270 -0.18 12.75 -23.52
C LYS A 270 0.78 11.60 -23.80
N VAL A 271 1.67 11.31 -22.85
CA VAL A 271 2.61 10.18 -22.95
C VAL A 271 1.84 8.87 -22.99
N LEU A 272 0.90 8.66 -22.05
CA LEU A 272 0.12 7.43 -21.98
C LEU A 272 -0.74 7.22 -23.24
N GLU A 273 -1.45 8.24 -23.72
CA GLU A 273 -2.23 8.17 -24.96
C GLU A 273 -1.35 7.73 -26.14
N SER A 274 -0.16 8.31 -26.28
CA SER A 274 0.79 7.94 -27.36
C SER A 274 1.23 6.49 -27.24
N CYS A 275 1.56 6.04 -26.03
CA CYS A 275 1.93 4.65 -25.73
C CYS A 275 0.79 3.66 -26.03
N MET A 276 -0.44 4.00 -25.64
CA MET A 276 -1.62 3.15 -25.87
C MET A 276 -1.97 3.04 -27.36
N VAL A 277 -1.81 4.11 -28.14
CA VAL A 277 -1.98 4.06 -29.61
C VAL A 277 -1.03 3.03 -30.22
N GLU A 278 0.25 3.06 -29.85
CA GLU A 278 1.24 2.11 -30.37
C GLU A 278 0.98 0.68 -29.88
N GLN A 279 0.52 0.50 -28.63
CA GLN A 279 0.10 -0.80 -28.13
C GLN A 279 -1.04 -1.38 -28.99
N ILE A 280 -2.09 -0.60 -29.27
CA ILE A 280 -3.24 -1.06 -30.06
C ILE A 280 -2.82 -1.41 -31.49
N LYS A 281 -1.98 -0.60 -32.12
CA LYS A 281 -1.47 -0.86 -33.49
C LYS A 281 -0.63 -2.13 -33.59
N ASN A 282 0.14 -2.45 -32.56
CA ASN A 282 1.00 -3.62 -32.51
C ASN A 282 0.30 -4.85 -31.91
N ASN A 283 -1.01 -4.99 -32.14
CA ASN A 283 -1.83 -6.10 -31.65
C ASN A 283 -1.79 -6.29 -30.12
N GLY A 284 -1.51 -5.24 -29.37
CA GLY A 284 -1.47 -5.28 -27.91
C GLY A 284 -2.86 -5.45 -27.27
N PRO A 285 -2.89 -5.62 -25.93
CA PRO A 285 -4.13 -5.81 -25.19
C PRO A 285 -4.97 -4.53 -25.14
N THR A 286 -6.30 -4.70 -25.23
CA THR A 286 -7.28 -3.61 -25.05
C THR A 286 -8.07 -3.70 -23.74
N ARG A 287 -7.70 -4.65 -22.88
CA ARG A 287 -8.40 -4.93 -21.64
C ARG A 287 -8.30 -3.74 -20.68
N HIS A 288 -9.41 -3.41 -20.03
CA HIS A 288 -9.57 -2.25 -19.12
C HIS A 288 -9.54 -0.85 -19.77
N ILE A 289 -9.49 -0.75 -21.10
CA ILE A 289 -9.72 0.54 -21.76
C ILE A 289 -11.24 0.85 -21.70
N ASP A 290 -11.62 1.93 -21.05
CA ASP A 290 -13.02 2.35 -20.91
C ASP A 290 -13.41 3.24 -22.09
N ILE A 291 -14.00 2.61 -23.11
CA ILE A 291 -14.42 3.30 -24.33
C ILE A 291 -15.46 4.40 -24.04
N GLU A 292 -16.37 4.19 -23.09
CA GLU A 292 -17.45 5.12 -22.78
C GLU A 292 -16.88 6.42 -22.21
N ARG A 293 -15.96 6.30 -21.25
CA ARG A 293 -15.29 7.47 -20.66
C ARG A 293 -14.36 8.17 -21.63
N LEU A 294 -13.72 7.42 -22.54
CA LEU A 294 -12.88 8.01 -23.58
C LEU A 294 -13.65 8.95 -24.52
N GLN A 295 -14.96 8.77 -24.70
CA GLN A 295 -15.79 9.65 -25.55
C GLN A 295 -15.77 11.11 -25.09
N SER A 296 -15.55 11.35 -23.80
CA SER A 296 -15.46 12.69 -23.23
C SER A 296 -14.05 13.26 -23.23
N SER A 297 -13.10 12.63 -23.93
CA SER A 297 -11.67 12.97 -23.91
C SER A 297 -11.04 12.99 -25.29
N SER A 298 -9.81 13.50 -25.40
CA SER A 298 -8.95 13.40 -26.58
C SER A 298 -8.73 11.96 -27.07
N GLY A 299 -8.87 10.97 -26.18
CA GLY A 299 -8.71 9.56 -26.50
C GLY A 299 -9.85 8.97 -27.35
N VAL A 300 -10.94 9.72 -27.60
CA VAL A 300 -12.03 9.29 -28.50
C VAL A 300 -11.54 8.88 -29.89
N ILE A 301 -10.43 9.45 -30.35
CA ILE A 301 -9.79 9.13 -31.64
C ILE A 301 -9.34 7.66 -31.70
N MET A 302 -9.04 7.03 -30.56
CA MET A 302 -8.63 5.63 -30.50
C MET A 302 -9.81 4.65 -30.58
N VAL A 303 -11.04 5.09 -30.27
CA VAL A 303 -12.20 4.22 -30.08
C VAL A 303 -12.47 3.29 -31.27
N PRO A 304 -12.46 3.75 -32.54
CA PRO A 304 -12.66 2.84 -33.67
C PRO A 304 -11.61 1.73 -33.73
N PHE A 305 -10.34 2.09 -33.53
CA PHE A 305 -9.23 1.13 -33.54
C PHE A 305 -9.32 0.13 -32.39
N ILE A 306 -9.78 0.56 -31.22
CA ILE A 306 -10.00 -0.32 -30.06
C ILE A 306 -11.10 -1.34 -30.36
N VAL A 307 -12.22 -0.90 -30.93
CA VAL A 307 -13.36 -1.79 -31.27
C VAL A 307 -12.93 -2.83 -32.30
N ASP A 308 -12.27 -2.39 -33.38
CA ASP A 308 -11.74 -3.30 -34.40
C ASP A 308 -10.75 -4.30 -33.80
N ARG A 309 -9.87 -3.82 -32.92
CA ARG A 309 -8.89 -4.67 -32.24
C ARG A 309 -9.58 -5.72 -31.37
N ARG A 310 -10.59 -5.36 -30.57
CA ARG A 310 -11.36 -6.30 -29.71
C ARG A 310 -12.06 -7.39 -30.51
N ASN A 311 -12.59 -7.07 -31.68
CA ASN A 311 -13.16 -8.08 -32.59
C ASN A 311 -12.07 -9.05 -33.06
N GLN A 312 -10.90 -8.54 -33.44
CA GLN A 312 -9.75 -9.37 -33.83
C GLN A 312 -9.20 -10.19 -32.67
N GLU A 313 -9.24 -9.70 -31.43
CA GLU A 313 -8.86 -10.45 -30.23
C GLU A 313 -9.67 -11.75 -30.13
N ILE A 314 -10.96 -11.74 -30.43
CA ILE A 314 -11.79 -12.96 -30.38
C ILE A 314 -11.63 -13.80 -31.64
N ASN A 315 -11.78 -13.20 -32.83
CA ASN A 315 -11.82 -13.95 -34.09
C ASN A 315 -10.52 -14.69 -34.41
N ASN A 316 -9.38 -14.21 -33.92
CA ASN A 316 -8.07 -14.83 -34.11
C ASN A 316 -7.64 -15.74 -32.94
N LEU A 317 -8.48 -15.87 -31.91
CA LEU A 317 -8.22 -16.70 -30.73
C LEU A 317 -8.53 -18.17 -31.02
N VAL A 318 -7.68 -19.06 -30.51
CA VAL A 318 -7.96 -20.51 -30.50
C VAL A 318 -7.94 -21.00 -29.07
N ILE A 319 -9.03 -21.66 -28.66
CA ILE A 319 -9.17 -22.28 -27.34
C ILE A 319 -8.81 -23.76 -27.44
N ALA A 320 -7.85 -24.22 -26.63
CA ALA A 320 -7.52 -25.63 -26.52
C ALA A 320 -8.67 -26.41 -25.89
N LYS A 321 -8.93 -27.58 -26.45
CA LYS A 321 -9.77 -28.63 -25.86
C LYS A 321 -8.87 -29.78 -25.40
N SER A 322 -8.85 -30.03 -24.09
CA SER A 322 -8.05 -31.09 -23.47
C SER A 322 -8.93 -32.14 -22.80
N VAL A 323 -8.43 -33.37 -22.71
CA VAL A 323 -9.07 -34.46 -21.97
C VAL A 323 -8.17 -34.83 -20.80
N GLU A 324 -8.69 -34.71 -19.58
CA GLU A 324 -8.06 -35.18 -18.35
C GLU A 324 -8.59 -36.59 -18.04
N VAL A 325 -7.70 -37.51 -17.73
CA VAL A 325 -8.05 -38.88 -17.36
C VAL A 325 -7.93 -39.02 -15.85
N GLN A 326 -9.00 -39.49 -15.22
CA GLN A 326 -9.02 -39.82 -13.81
C GLN A 326 -9.08 -41.34 -13.68
N ASP A 327 -7.99 -41.92 -13.19
CA ASP A 327 -7.87 -43.36 -12.97
C ASP A 327 -8.55 -43.77 -11.66
N PHE A 328 -9.41 -44.79 -11.74
CA PHE A 328 -9.92 -45.56 -10.61
C PHE A 328 -9.48 -47.01 -10.78
N ASP A 329 -9.49 -47.78 -9.69
CA ASP A 329 -8.94 -49.14 -9.65
C ASP A 329 -9.48 -50.06 -10.77
N ASP A 330 -10.74 -49.87 -11.18
CA ASP A 330 -11.41 -50.71 -12.18
C ASP A 330 -11.84 -49.97 -13.47
N PHE A 331 -11.70 -48.64 -13.54
CA PHE A 331 -12.14 -47.86 -14.71
C PHE A 331 -11.47 -46.48 -14.80
N GLN A 332 -11.50 -45.89 -16.01
CA GLN A 332 -11.02 -44.53 -16.25
C GLN A 332 -12.20 -43.60 -16.56
N VAL A 333 -12.19 -42.40 -15.97
CA VAL A 333 -13.13 -41.33 -16.30
C VAL A 333 -12.42 -40.26 -17.10
N TYR A 334 -12.97 -39.95 -18.26
CA TYR A 334 -12.44 -38.92 -19.16
C TYR A 334 -13.23 -37.63 -18.94
N HIS A 335 -12.58 -36.61 -18.40
CA HIS A 335 -13.15 -35.28 -18.23
C HIS A 335 -12.60 -34.34 -19.28
N GLN A 336 -13.49 -33.78 -20.09
CA GLN A 336 -13.10 -32.83 -21.12
C GLN A 336 -13.21 -31.39 -20.61
N TYR A 337 -12.17 -30.60 -20.87
CA TYR A 337 -12.12 -29.20 -20.48
C TYR A 337 -11.57 -28.31 -21.59
N TYR A 338 -11.99 -27.05 -21.57
CA TYR A 338 -11.49 -25.97 -22.42
C TYR A 338 -10.64 -25.01 -21.60
N ASP A 339 -9.46 -24.63 -22.10
CA ASP A 339 -8.57 -23.65 -21.45
C ASP A 339 -9.05 -22.23 -21.73
N LEU A 340 -9.62 -21.56 -20.72
CA LEU A 340 -10.17 -20.22 -20.87
C LEU A 340 -9.16 -19.09 -20.63
N LYS A 341 -7.90 -19.40 -20.26
CA LYS A 341 -6.87 -18.36 -20.04
C LYS A 341 -6.70 -17.42 -21.24
N PRO A 342 -6.71 -17.88 -22.51
CA PRO A 342 -6.61 -16.98 -23.65
C PRO A 342 -7.80 -16.04 -23.78
N LEU A 343 -9.00 -16.47 -23.39
CA LEU A 343 -10.20 -15.66 -23.46
C LEU A 343 -10.21 -14.60 -22.35
N TRP A 344 -9.77 -14.96 -21.14
CA TRP A 344 -9.67 -14.05 -19.99
C TRP A 344 -8.79 -12.82 -20.21
N VAL A 345 -7.79 -12.88 -21.11
CA VAL A 345 -6.90 -11.75 -21.38
C VAL A 345 -7.42 -10.81 -22.47
N THR A 346 -8.50 -11.17 -23.16
CA THR A 346 -9.22 -10.30 -24.12
C THR A 346 -10.29 -9.47 -23.41
N GLN A 347 -10.70 -8.32 -23.96
CA GLN A 347 -11.76 -7.53 -23.30
C GLN A 347 -13.11 -8.27 -23.31
N TYR A 348 -13.62 -8.65 -24.48
CA TYR A 348 -14.95 -9.27 -24.58
C TYR A 348 -14.98 -10.63 -23.88
N GLY A 349 -13.89 -11.38 -23.95
CA GLY A 349 -13.74 -12.61 -23.19
C GLY A 349 -13.82 -12.35 -21.69
N TYR A 350 -13.08 -11.37 -21.16
CA TYR A 350 -13.16 -10.98 -19.75
C TYR A 350 -14.60 -10.64 -19.32
N GLU A 351 -15.29 -9.76 -20.06
CA GLU A 351 -16.66 -9.33 -19.72
C GLU A 351 -17.65 -10.50 -19.70
N ILE A 352 -17.62 -11.35 -20.73
CA ILE A 352 -18.52 -12.50 -20.84
C ILE A 352 -18.22 -13.54 -19.76
N LEU A 353 -16.95 -13.88 -19.56
CA LEU A 353 -16.56 -14.89 -18.57
C LEU A 353 -16.91 -14.43 -17.15
N ARG A 354 -16.75 -13.14 -16.83
CA ARG A 354 -17.19 -12.60 -15.54
C ARG A 354 -18.70 -12.62 -15.38
N ALA A 355 -19.45 -12.24 -16.42
CA ALA A 355 -20.91 -12.25 -16.39
C ALA A 355 -21.51 -13.66 -16.25
N LEU A 356 -20.80 -14.67 -16.75
CA LEU A 356 -21.17 -16.08 -16.65
C LEU A 356 -20.52 -16.80 -15.46
N GLU A 357 -19.81 -16.07 -14.57
CA GLU A 357 -19.13 -16.62 -13.39
C GLU A 357 -18.19 -17.80 -13.70
N MET A 358 -17.49 -17.71 -14.84
CA MET A 358 -16.62 -18.78 -15.32
C MET A 358 -15.28 -18.81 -14.56
N GLY A 359 -14.66 -19.99 -14.51
CA GLY A 359 -13.29 -20.15 -14.01
C GLY A 359 -12.25 -20.06 -15.12
N LEU A 360 -11.04 -20.58 -14.87
CA LEU A 360 -9.99 -20.72 -15.88
C LEU A 360 -10.20 -21.90 -16.84
N LYS A 361 -11.13 -22.81 -16.51
CA LYS A 361 -11.50 -23.98 -17.32
C LYS A 361 -13.01 -24.03 -17.47
N ALA A 362 -13.48 -24.54 -18.60
CA ALA A 362 -14.90 -24.79 -18.86
C ALA A 362 -15.16 -26.23 -19.28
N LYS A 363 -16.33 -26.75 -18.90
CA LYS A 363 -16.91 -27.99 -19.45
C LYS A 363 -17.68 -27.69 -20.75
N ASP A 364 -18.14 -28.73 -21.45
CA ASP A 364 -18.89 -28.59 -22.71
C ASP A 364 -20.11 -27.67 -22.60
N TYR A 365 -20.96 -27.84 -21.59
CA TYR A 365 -22.15 -26.99 -21.44
C TYR A 365 -21.78 -25.51 -21.19
N GLN A 366 -20.74 -25.24 -20.40
CA GLN A 366 -20.22 -23.89 -20.15
C GLN A 366 -19.63 -23.28 -21.43
N MET A 367 -18.94 -24.09 -22.23
CA MET A 367 -18.37 -23.64 -23.49
C MET A 367 -19.46 -23.25 -24.50
N GLU A 368 -20.57 -23.99 -24.53
CA GLU A 368 -21.72 -23.61 -25.36
C GLU A 368 -22.39 -22.31 -24.90
N GLU A 369 -22.49 -22.06 -23.59
CA GLU A 369 -22.95 -20.77 -23.06
C GLU A 369 -22.05 -19.61 -23.51
N ILE A 370 -20.73 -19.79 -23.43
CA ILE A 370 -19.73 -18.80 -23.86
C ILE A 370 -19.87 -18.52 -25.37
N LYS A 371 -19.95 -19.56 -26.20
CA LYS A 371 -20.14 -19.41 -27.66
C LYS A 371 -21.43 -18.67 -27.98
N ASN A 372 -22.53 -19.00 -27.30
CA ASN A 372 -23.81 -18.35 -27.52
C ASN A 372 -23.77 -16.87 -27.14
N ALA A 373 -23.06 -16.50 -26.06
CA ALA A 373 -22.85 -15.11 -25.68
C ALA A 373 -22.06 -14.33 -26.75
N LEU A 374 -20.96 -14.90 -27.25
CA LEU A 374 -20.16 -14.27 -28.30
C LEU A 374 -20.92 -14.14 -29.63
N LYS A 375 -21.70 -15.16 -29.99
CA LYS A 375 -22.51 -15.13 -31.20
C LYS A 375 -23.55 -14.01 -31.19
N ARG A 376 -24.12 -13.67 -30.01
CA ARG A 376 -25.07 -12.55 -29.86
C ARG A 376 -24.44 -11.19 -30.18
N ILE A 377 -23.12 -11.05 -30.01
CA ILE A 377 -22.37 -9.85 -30.39
C ILE A 377 -21.64 -10.00 -31.73
N GLY A 378 -21.99 -11.04 -32.52
CA GLY A 378 -21.46 -11.25 -33.87
C GLY A 378 -20.04 -11.81 -33.92
N LEU A 379 -19.57 -12.46 -32.86
CA LEU A 379 -18.23 -13.03 -32.77
C LEU A 379 -18.27 -14.56 -32.67
N GLU A 380 -17.25 -15.23 -33.21
CA GLU A 380 -17.13 -16.68 -33.20
C GLU A 380 -15.75 -17.11 -32.68
N LEU A 381 -15.74 -18.14 -31.82
CA LEU A 381 -14.51 -18.72 -31.28
C LEU A 381 -14.06 -19.94 -32.08
N GLN A 382 -12.75 -20.04 -32.27
CA GLN A 382 -12.12 -21.22 -32.84
C GLN A 382 -11.71 -22.17 -31.70
N ILE A 383 -11.96 -23.47 -31.90
CA ILE A 383 -11.51 -24.53 -30.99
C ILE A 383 -10.43 -25.33 -31.72
N GLY A 384 -9.33 -25.59 -31.02
CA GLY A 384 -8.22 -26.38 -31.55
C GLY A 384 -7.61 -27.30 -30.49
N ASN A 385 -6.53 -27.96 -30.89
CA ASN A 385 -5.78 -28.86 -29.99
C ASN A 385 -4.87 -28.09 -29.02
N GLU A 386 -4.43 -26.88 -29.41
CA GLU A 386 -3.58 -26.02 -28.61
C GLU A 386 -4.12 -24.59 -28.54
N SER A 387 -3.89 -23.93 -27.42
CA SER A 387 -4.36 -22.56 -27.17
C SER A 387 -3.47 -21.58 -27.91
N LYS A 388 -4.07 -20.74 -28.75
CA LYS A 388 -3.37 -19.65 -29.44
C LYS A 388 -3.90 -18.31 -28.95
N TYR A 389 -3.02 -17.53 -28.32
CA TYR A 389 -3.32 -16.16 -27.93
C TYR A 389 -3.33 -15.27 -29.18
N SER A 390 -4.34 -14.42 -29.28
CA SER A 390 -4.50 -13.43 -30.36
C SER A 390 -3.94 -12.07 -30.01
N VAL A 391 -3.45 -11.90 -28.78
CA VAL A 391 -2.97 -10.65 -28.20
C VAL A 391 -1.46 -10.74 -28.01
N GLU A 392 -0.74 -9.80 -28.62
CA GLU A 392 0.71 -9.65 -28.47
C GLU A 392 0.98 -8.91 -27.17
N MET A 393 1.47 -9.62 -26.15
CA MET A 393 1.77 -9.02 -24.85
C MET A 393 2.97 -9.69 -24.20
N SER A 394 3.63 -8.97 -23.30
CA SER A 394 4.67 -9.52 -22.45
C SER A 394 4.10 -10.59 -21.50
N GLN A 395 4.95 -11.52 -21.08
CA GLN A 395 4.57 -12.53 -20.08
C GLN A 395 4.10 -11.87 -18.76
N ALA A 396 4.73 -10.75 -18.41
CA ALA A 396 4.36 -9.93 -17.25
C ALA A 396 2.94 -9.36 -17.36
N MET A 397 2.57 -8.84 -18.53
CA MET A 397 1.22 -8.31 -18.76
C MET A 397 0.19 -9.43 -18.69
N LYS A 398 0.49 -10.58 -19.29
CA LYS A 398 -0.38 -11.76 -19.21
C LYS A 398 -0.63 -12.19 -17.77
N GLU A 399 0.41 -12.33 -16.97
CA GLU A 399 0.29 -12.65 -15.54
C GLU A 399 -0.54 -11.61 -14.81
N TYR A 400 -0.28 -10.32 -15.05
CA TYR A 400 -1.01 -9.22 -14.41
C TYR A 400 -2.52 -9.29 -14.70
N LEU A 401 -2.91 -9.46 -15.96
CA LEU A 401 -4.31 -9.57 -16.35
C LEU A 401 -4.99 -10.80 -15.74
N LEU A 402 -4.25 -11.91 -15.56
CA LEU A 402 -4.77 -13.12 -14.92
C LEU A 402 -4.91 -12.97 -13.40
N THR A 403 -4.13 -12.09 -12.73
CA THR A 403 -4.32 -11.78 -11.30
C THR A 403 -5.59 -10.99 -10.99
N MET A 404 -6.29 -10.50 -12.02
CA MET A 404 -7.53 -9.72 -11.91
C MET A 404 -8.81 -10.54 -12.19
N ILE A 405 -8.68 -11.86 -12.24
CA ILE A 405 -9.80 -12.80 -12.34
C ILE A 405 -10.22 -13.15 -10.93
#